data_AF-A0A919V280-F1
#
_entry.id   AF-A0A919V280-F1
#
_cell.length_a   1.000
_cell.length_b   1.000
_cell.length_c   1.000
_cell.angle_alpha   90.00
_cell.angle_beta   90.00
_cell.angle_gamma   90.00
#
_symmetry.space_group_name_H-M   'P 1'
#
loop_
_entity.id
_entity.type
_entity.pdbx_description
1 polymer ?
#
loop_
_entity_poly.entity_id
_entity_poly.type
_entity_poly.pdbx_seq_one_letter_code
_entity_poly.pdbx_strand_id
1 'polypeptide(L)' 'MAAGLLIGPQNAPQGRRVLGAALSGAFVILALVNFWWLYPVISAEIIPYDDWHRRMMFDRWI' A
#
# COMPACT_ATOMS: atom_id res chain seq x y z
N MET A 1 19.04 -16.18 1.26
CA MET A 1 18.18 -17.33 1.62
C MET A 1 17.15 -16.93 2.67
N ALA A 2 16.21 -16.03 2.36
CA ALA A 2 15.23 -15.50 3.32
C ALA A 2 13.78 -15.89 2.99
N ALA A 3 13.50 -16.25 1.73
CA ALA A 3 12.16 -16.62 1.26
C ALA A 3 11.63 -17.95 1.85
N GLY A 4 12.52 -18.85 2.30
CA GLY A 4 12.14 -20.14 2.89
C GLY A 4 11.66 -20.07 4.35
N LEU A 5 12.07 -19.04 5.10
CA LEU A 5 11.70 -18.87 6.51
C LEU A 5 10.30 -18.22 6.68
N LEU A 6 9.85 -17.46 5.68
CA LEU A 6 8.55 -16.78 5.68
C LEU A 6 7.36 -17.70 5.33
N ILE A 7 7.61 -18.87 4.76
CA ILE A 7 6.56 -19.88 4.51
C ILE A 7 6.11 -20.54 5.83
N GLY A 8 6.95 -20.52 6.87
CA GLY A 8 6.65 -21.13 8.17
C GLY A 8 6.59 -22.65 8.11
N PRO A 9 6.76 -23.36 9.23
CA PRO A 9 6.69 -24.82 9.26
C PRO A 9 5.31 -25.33 8.76
N GLN A 10 5.34 -26.51 8.16
CA GLN A 10 4.22 -27.29 7.59
C GLN A 10 2.98 -27.47 8.50
N ASN A 11 3.07 -27.08 9.78
CA ASN A 11 2.12 -27.46 10.83
C ASN A 11 1.26 -26.29 11.37
N ALA A 12 1.22 -25.15 10.67
CA ALA A 12 0.34 -24.03 11.03
C ALA A 12 -1.01 -24.13 10.29
N PRO A 13 -2.17 -23.88 10.94
CA PRO A 13 -3.49 -24.04 10.34
C PRO A 13 -3.59 -23.30 9.00
N GLN A 14 -4.01 -24.01 7.94
CA GLN A 14 -4.07 -23.54 6.55
C GLN A 14 -4.77 -22.17 6.40
N GLY A 15 -5.74 -21.88 7.28
CA GLY A 15 -6.42 -20.58 7.36
C GLY A 15 -5.52 -19.39 7.68
N ARG A 16 -4.48 -19.53 8.51
CA ARG A 16 -3.58 -18.43 8.89
C ARG A 16 -2.60 -18.06 7.77
N ARG A 17 -2.20 -19.04 6.94
CA ARG A 17 -1.36 -18.79 5.74
C ARG A 17 -2.15 -18.06 4.66
N VAL A 18 -3.39 -18.45 4.41
CA VAL A 18 -4.26 -17.78 3.43
C VAL A 18 -4.59 -16.36 3.88
N LEU A 19 -4.92 -16.16 5.17
CA LEU A 19 -5.13 -14.83 5.72
C LEU A 19 -3.88 -13.95 5.65
N GLY A 20 -2.70 -14.50 5.97
CA GLY A 20 -1.44 -13.76 5.88
C GLY A 20 -1.10 -13.34 4.44
N ALA A 21 -1.28 -14.24 3.46
CA ALA A 21 -1.09 -13.93 2.05
C ALA A 21 -2.11 -12.91 1.53
N ALA A 22 -3.38 -13.05 1.92
CA ALA A 22 -4.44 -12.13 1.54
C ALA A 22 -4.21 -10.72 2.12
N LEU A 23 -3.82 -10.62 3.39
CA LEU A 23 -3.50 -9.34 4.03
C LEU A 23 -2.28 -8.68 3.40
N SER A 24 -1.23 -9.45 3.11
CA SER A 24 -0.05 -8.94 2.43
C SER A 24 -0.38 -8.44 1.01
N GLY A 25 -1.13 -9.22 0.24
CA GLY A 25 -1.60 -8.80 -1.08
C GLY A 25 -2.48 -7.55 -1.03
N ALA A 26 -3.43 -7.51 -0.10
CA ALA A 26 -4.27 -6.34 0.11
C ALA A 26 -3.45 -5.10 0.49
N PHE A 27 -2.47 -5.25 1.37
CA PHE A 27 -1.57 -4.16 1.75
C PHE A 27 -0.78 -3.62 0.55
N VAL A 28 -0.22 -4.50 -0.29
CA VAL A 28 0.50 -4.08 -1.50
C VAL A 28 -0.43 -3.36 -2.48
N ILE A 29 -1.65 -3.86 -2.68
CA ILE A 29 -2.63 -3.19 -3.55
C ILE A 29 -3.00 -1.81 -2.99
N LEU A 30 -3.27 -1.70 -1.69
CA LEU A 30 -3.54 -0.42 -1.03
C LEU A 30 -2.39 0.57 -1.18
N ALA A 31 -1.14 0.09 -1.02
CA ALA A 31 0.04 0.91 -1.24
C ALA A 31 0.10 1.39 -2.70
N LEU A 32 -0.07 0.51 -3.69
CA LEU A 32 -0.09 0.89 -5.10
C LEU A 32 -1.18 1.93 -5.42
N VAL A 33 -2.38 1.77 -4.87
CA VAL A 33 -3.48 2.73 -5.03
C VAL A 33 -3.11 4.08 -4.41
N ASN A 34 -2.46 4.10 -3.24
CA ASN A 34 -2.02 5.33 -2.60
C ASN A 34 -0.95 6.05 -3.43
N PHE A 35 0.03 5.31 -3.97
CA PHE A 35 1.02 5.86 -4.89
C PHE A 35 0.40 6.41 -6.17
N TRP A 36 -0.58 5.69 -6.73
CA TRP A 36 -1.32 6.17 -7.90
C TRP A 36 -2.06 7.48 -7.62
N TRP A 37 -2.70 7.60 -6.46
CA TRP A 37 -3.38 8.83 -6.04
C TRP A 37 -2.43 10.03 -5.88
N LEU A 38 -1.23 9.78 -5.34
CA LEU A 38 -0.18 10.78 -5.14
C LEU A 38 0.72 11.02 -6.36
N TYR A 39 0.57 10.23 -7.42
CA TYR A 39 1.36 10.32 -8.64
C TYR A 39 1.55 11.75 -9.17
N PRO A 40 0.51 12.58 -9.39
CA PRO A 40 0.70 13.92 -9.95
C PRO A 40 1.52 14.84 -9.05
N VAL A 41 1.45 14.64 -7.72
CA VAL A 41 2.25 15.40 -6.74
C VAL A 41 3.73 14.97 -6.82
N ILE A 42 3.99 13.67 -6.91
CA ILE A 42 5.36 13.11 -6.99
C ILE A 42 6.02 13.45 -8.34
N SER A 43 5.25 13.42 -9.42
CA SER A 43 5.70 13.77 -10.77
C SER A 43 5.81 15.28 -11.01
N ALA A 44 5.50 16.11 -10.01
CA ALA A 44 5.48 17.57 -10.11
C ALA A 44 4.65 18.09 -11.30
N GLU A 45 3.52 17.43 -11.59
CA GLU A 45 2.58 17.90 -12.61
C GLU A 45 1.90 19.19 -12.14
N ILE A 46 1.64 20.08 -13.10
CA ILE A 46 0.92 21.33 -12.84
C ILE A 46 -0.56 21.00 -12.71
N ILE A 47 -1.01 20.82 -11.47
CA ILE A 47 -2.40 20.57 -11.09
C ILE A 47 -3.02 21.80 -10.40
N PRO A 48 -4.33 22.04 -10.56
CA PRO A 48 -5.03 23.10 -9.82
C PRO A 48 -4.90 22.92 -8.30
N TYR A 49 -4.91 24.04 -7.56
CA TYR A 49 -4.75 24.03 -6.09
C TYR A 49 -5.81 23.17 -5.39
N ASP A 50 -7.08 23.21 -5.83
CA ASP A 50 -8.14 22.39 -5.24
C ASP A 50 -7.88 20.89 -5.41
N ASP A 51 -7.30 20.50 -6.54
CA ASP A 51 -6.93 19.12 -6.83
C ASP A 51 -5.73 18.68 -5.98
N TRP A 52 -4.74 19.55 -5.85
CA TRP A 52 -3.62 19.34 -4.94
C TRP A 52 -4.12 19.19 -3.49
N HIS A 53 -4.91 20.14 -2.98
CA HIS A 53 -5.42 20.12 -1.61
C HIS A 53 -6.24 18.85 -1.31
N ARG A 54 -7.04 18.34 -2.25
CA ARG A 54 -7.76 17.06 -2.08
C ARG A 54 -6.84 15.84 -1.93
N ARG A 55 -5.60 15.92 -2.41
CA ARG A 55 -4.58 14.87 -2.30
C ARG A 55 -3.77 14.98 -1.01
N MET A 56 -3.73 16.16 -0.38
CA MET A 56 -3.18 16.37 0.95
C MET A 56 -4.17 15.80 1.97
N MET A 57 -4.02 14.50 2.27
CA MET A 57 -4.90 13.72 3.16
C MET A 57 -5.09 14.30 4.57
N PHE A 58 -4.29 15.29 4.94
CA PHE A 58 -4.35 15.97 6.22
C PHE A 58 -4.20 17.48 6.00
N ASP A 59 -5.11 18.27 6.55
CA ASP A 59 -5.06 19.74 6.46
C ASP A 59 -3.78 20.34 7.09
N ARG A 60 -3.10 19.60 7.96
CA ARG A 60 -1.85 20.02 8.61
C ARG A 60 -0.61 19.88 7.72
N TRP A 61 -0.72 19.24 6.55
CA TRP A 61 0.43 19.06 5.66
C TRP A 61 0.75 20.31 4.83
N ILE A 62 -0.06 21.36 4.98
CA ILE A 62 -0.02 22.62 4.24
C ILE A 62 0.50 23.71 5.18
#